data_AF-A0A914Y5N1-F1
#
_entry.id   AF-A0A914Y5N1-F1
#
_cell.length_a   1.000
_cell.length_b   1.000
_cell.length_c   1.000
_cell.angle_alpha   90.00
_cell.angle_beta   90.00
_cell.angle_gamma   90.00
#
_symmetry.space_group_name_H-M   'P 1'
#
loop_
_entity.id
_entity.type
_entity.pdbx_description
1 polymer ?
#
loop_
_entity_poly.entity_id
_entity_poly.type
_entity_poly.pdbx_seq_one_letter_code
_entity_poly.pdbx_strand_id
1 'polypeptide(L)'
;MSETEMEYGYDYEKLITSLHLNNRTTFPFFGFPFVASVFLQRHIFRSISDFVFAYRFNDLKSENVKCGDIIFVKTDYIEEFLVDYHPKIKHPYILLTHESAYSIGYPWQLKILNDSKIIKWFAQNTLAR
;
A
#
# COMPACT_ATOMS: atom_id res chain seq x y z
N MET A 1 12.18 -12.93 -18.68
CA MET A 1 11.21 -13.71 -17.88
C MET A 1 12.01 -14.56 -16.92
N SER A 2 12.12 -14.10 -15.68
CA SER A 2 12.78 -14.81 -14.59
C SER A 2 11.75 -15.60 -13.77
N GLU A 3 12.15 -16.75 -13.24
CA GLU A 3 11.32 -17.83 -12.67
C GLU A 3 10.36 -17.42 -11.52
N THR A 4 10.44 -16.20 -10.99
CA THR A 4 9.56 -15.69 -9.94
C THR A 4 8.18 -15.19 -10.43
N GLU A 5 7.97 -15.09 -11.75
CA GLU A 5 6.70 -14.61 -12.34
C GLU A 5 5.56 -15.63 -12.29
N MET A 6 5.84 -16.92 -12.04
CA MET A 6 4.86 -18.00 -12.24
C MET A 6 4.14 -18.52 -10.99
N GLU A 7 4.49 -18.11 -9.77
CA GLU A 7 3.93 -18.79 -8.58
C GLU A 7 2.55 -18.27 -8.13
N TYR A 8 2.14 -17.07 -8.56
CA TYR A 8 0.88 -16.46 -8.08
C TYR A 8 0.01 -15.76 -9.14
N GLY A 9 0.37 -15.82 -10.43
CA GLY A 9 -0.48 -15.27 -11.51
C GLY A 9 -0.69 -13.74 -11.48
N TYR A 10 0.19 -13.00 -10.79
CA TYR A 10 0.15 -11.53 -10.75
C TYR A 10 0.81 -10.91 -11.97
N ASP A 11 0.06 -10.03 -12.64
CA ASP A 11 0.58 -9.22 -13.74
C ASP A 11 1.32 -7.98 -13.19
N TYR A 12 2.59 -8.19 -12.81
CA TYR A 12 3.47 -7.11 -12.35
C TYR A 12 3.73 -6.07 -13.44
N GLU A 13 3.65 -6.46 -14.72
CA GLU A 13 3.79 -5.54 -15.85
C GLU A 13 2.64 -4.54 -15.88
N LYS A 14 1.41 -4.94 -15.53
CA LYS A 14 0.27 -4.02 -15.39
C LYS A 14 0.46 -3.01 -14.25
N LEU A 15 0.98 -3.45 -13.10
CA LEU A 15 1.30 -2.56 -11.97
C LEU A 15 2.39 -1.55 -12.36
N ILE A 16 3.50 -2.03 -12.93
CA ILE A 16 4.64 -1.20 -13.38
C ILE A 16 4.23 -0.25 -14.51
N THR A 17 3.39 -0.71 -15.45
CA THR A 17 2.87 0.09 -16.56
C THR A 17 1.93 1.18 -16.06
N SER A 18 1.07 0.90 -15.08
CA SER A 18 0.22 1.92 -14.46
C SER A 18 1.02 3.01 -13.71
N LEU A 19 2.15 2.63 -13.11
CA LEU A 19 3.09 3.57 -12.49
C LEU A 19 3.87 4.39 -13.54
N HIS A 20 4.28 3.78 -14.65
CA HIS A 20 5.01 4.46 -15.73
C HIS A 20 4.16 5.44 -16.56
N LEU A 21 2.91 5.08 -16.88
CA LEU A 21 2.02 5.92 -17.70
C LEU A 21 1.64 7.22 -16.99
N ASN A 22 1.48 7.19 -15.66
CA ASN A 22 0.98 8.32 -14.89
C ASN A 22 2.08 9.32 -14.47
N ASN A 23 3.34 8.89 -14.39
CA ASN A 23 4.49 9.80 -14.19
C ASN A 23 4.77 10.75 -15.37
N ARG A 24 4.04 10.62 -16.48
CA ARG A 24 4.15 11.55 -17.64
C ARG A 24 3.10 12.67 -17.66
N THR A 25 2.23 12.78 -16.66
CA THR A 25 1.22 13.85 -16.58
C THR A 25 1.68 14.99 -15.66
N THR A 26 2.57 15.84 -16.16
CA THR A 26 2.87 17.13 -15.51
C THR A 26 1.74 18.11 -15.79
N PHE A 27 0.82 18.26 -14.83
CA PHE A 27 -0.13 19.38 -14.83
C PHE A 27 0.60 20.66 -14.38
N PRO A 28 0.55 21.77 -15.14
CA PRO A 28 1.22 23.00 -14.79
C PRO A 28 0.37 23.76 -13.76
N PHE A 29 0.40 23.35 -12.50
CA PHE A 29 -0.10 24.17 -11.40
C PHE A 29 1.06 25.01 -10.85
N PHE A 30 1.04 26.31 -11.17
CA PHE A 30 1.87 27.33 -10.54
C PHE A 30 1.71 27.25 -9.01
N GLY A 31 2.78 26.87 -8.29
CA GLY A 31 2.96 27.23 -6.89
C GLY A 31 3.24 26.13 -5.86
N PHE A 32 2.84 24.86 -6.04
CA PHE A 32 3.09 23.80 -5.03
C PHE A 32 3.22 22.38 -5.65
N PRO A 33 4.35 22.06 -6.31
CA PRO A 33 4.54 20.76 -6.98
C PRO A 33 4.50 19.55 -6.01
N PHE A 34 4.89 19.74 -4.74
CA PHE A 34 4.94 18.67 -3.75
C PHE A 34 3.55 18.16 -3.32
N VAL A 35 2.60 19.09 -3.12
CA VAL A 35 1.25 18.75 -2.63
C VAL A 35 0.44 18.01 -3.70
N ALA A 36 0.55 18.46 -4.96
CA ALA A 36 -0.10 17.79 -6.10
C ALA A 36 0.43 16.36 -6.29
N SER A 37 1.73 16.15 -6.12
CA SER A 37 2.38 14.83 -6.22
C SER A 37 1.85 13.84 -5.18
N VAL A 38 1.83 14.21 -3.90
CA VAL A 38 1.32 13.34 -2.81
C VAL A 38 -0.17 13.05 -2.99
N PHE A 39 -0.94 14.05 -3.43
CA PHE A 39 -2.36 13.88 -3.71
C PHE A 39 -2.59 12.86 -4.83
N LEU A 40 -1.88 12.99 -5.95
CA LEU A 40 -2.00 12.08 -7.09
C LEU A 40 -1.56 10.65 -6.72
N GLN A 41 -0.42 10.50 -6.05
CA GLN A 41 0.08 9.19 -5.60
C GLN A 41 -0.92 8.47 -4.71
N ARG A 42 -1.52 9.18 -3.75
CA ARG A 42 -2.58 8.62 -2.91
C ARG A 42 -3.74 8.08 -3.75
N HIS A 43 -4.22 8.83 -4.73
CA HIS A 43 -5.34 8.40 -5.56
C HIS A 43 -4.98 7.16 -6.38
N ILE A 44 -3.76 7.10 -6.91
CA ILE A 44 -3.26 5.93 -7.63
C ILE A 44 -3.19 4.72 -6.70
N PHE A 45 -2.52 4.86 -5.56
CA PHE A 45 -2.35 3.76 -4.60
C PHE A 45 -3.67 3.23 -4.06
N ARG A 46 -4.65 4.09 -3.80
CA ARG A 46 -6.00 3.66 -3.46
C ARG A 46 -6.70 2.95 -4.62
N SER A 47 -6.53 3.45 -5.85
CA SER A 47 -7.18 2.89 -7.05
C SER A 47 -6.64 1.53 -7.48
N ILE A 48 -5.37 1.23 -7.21
CA ILE A 48 -4.77 -0.08 -7.52
C ILE A 48 -4.99 -1.10 -6.41
N SER A 49 -5.51 -0.67 -5.25
CA SER A 49 -5.70 -1.56 -4.11
C SER A 49 -7.10 -2.16 -4.12
N ASP A 50 -7.21 -3.43 -3.72
CA ASP A 50 -8.48 -4.14 -3.61
C ASP A 50 -9.25 -3.71 -2.36
N PHE A 51 -8.53 -3.31 -1.31
CA PHE A 51 -9.10 -2.74 -0.09
C PHE A 51 -8.36 -1.47 0.32
N VAL A 52 -9.10 -0.52 0.87
CA VAL A 52 -8.63 0.76 1.39
C VAL A 52 -9.01 0.89 2.85
N PHE A 53 -8.00 1.12 3.69
CA PHE A 53 -8.14 1.41 5.11
C PHE A 53 -7.59 2.81 5.42
N ALA A 54 -8.50 3.80 5.45
CA ALA A 54 -8.21 5.20 5.70
C ALA A 54 -9.44 5.92 6.31
N TYR A 55 -9.23 7.14 6.84
CA TYR A 55 -10.22 7.91 7.60
C TYR A 55 -11.68 7.85 7.10
N ARG A 56 -11.93 8.17 5.82
CA ARG A 56 -13.28 8.15 5.21
C ARG A 56 -13.51 7.00 4.25
N PHE A 57 -12.56 6.07 4.17
CA PHE A 57 -12.57 4.97 3.22
C PHE A 57 -12.12 3.72 3.97
N ASN A 58 -13.09 2.96 4.47
CA ASN A 58 -12.86 1.67 5.09
C ASN A 58 -13.84 0.66 4.49
N ASP A 59 -13.44 0.06 3.38
CA ASP A 59 -14.13 -1.07 2.76
C ASP A 59 -13.51 -2.42 3.15
N LEU A 60 -12.47 -2.39 3.99
CA LEU A 60 -11.77 -3.57 4.45
C LEU A 60 -12.65 -4.39 5.39
N LYS A 61 -13.05 -5.57 4.88
CA LYS A 61 -13.62 -6.66 5.68
C LYS A 61 -12.64 -7.81 5.66
N SER A 62 -12.03 -8.12 6.81
CA SER A 62 -10.94 -9.11 6.91
C SER A 62 -11.31 -10.49 6.34
N GLU A 63 -12.58 -10.87 6.42
CA GLU A 63 -13.13 -12.11 5.89
C GLU A 63 -13.22 -12.17 4.35
N ASN A 64 -13.21 -11.01 3.68
CA ASN A 64 -13.30 -10.92 2.22
C ASN A 64 -11.93 -10.90 1.54
N VAL A 65 -10.85 -10.72 2.29
CA VAL A 65 -9.48 -10.67 1.77
C VAL A 65 -9.09 -12.04 1.22
N LYS A 66 -8.62 -12.07 -0.02
CA LYS A 66 -8.13 -13.24 -0.74
C LYS A 66 -6.61 -13.19 -0.87
N CYS A 67 -6.06 -14.32 -1.31
CA CYS A 67 -4.63 -14.44 -1.55
C CYS A 67 -4.17 -13.35 -2.54
N GLY A 68 -3.18 -12.57 -2.12
CA GLY A 68 -2.49 -11.48 -2.80
C GLY A 68 -3.34 -10.29 -3.26
N ASP A 69 -4.51 -10.10 -2.65
CA ASP A 69 -5.17 -8.80 -2.66
C ASP A 69 -4.22 -7.72 -2.13
N ILE A 70 -4.34 -6.50 -2.66
CA ILE A 70 -3.56 -5.34 -2.24
C ILE A 70 -4.39 -4.54 -1.23
N ILE A 71 -3.85 -4.39 -0.02
CA ILE A 71 -4.48 -3.60 1.04
C ILE A 71 -3.73 -2.29 1.20
N PHE A 72 -4.38 -1.18 0.84
CA PHE A 72 -3.92 0.16 1.14
C PHE A 72 -4.24 0.50 2.59
N VAL A 73 -3.24 0.92 3.36
CA VAL A 73 -3.42 1.45 4.71
C VAL A 73 -2.80 2.86 4.74
N LYS A 74 -3.60 3.86 5.09
CA LYS A 74 -3.04 5.18 5.39
C LYS A 74 -2.14 5.06 6.62
N THR A 75 -0.91 5.57 6.54
CA THR A 75 0.13 5.29 7.55
C THR A 75 -0.29 5.64 8.98
N ASP A 76 -1.14 6.65 9.19
CA ASP A 76 -1.65 7.01 10.53
C ASP A 76 -2.50 5.90 11.18
N TYR A 77 -3.02 4.96 10.39
CA TYR A 77 -3.88 3.86 10.82
C TYR A 77 -3.16 2.52 10.85
N ILE A 78 -1.83 2.51 10.68
CA ILE A 78 -1.08 1.25 10.63
C ILE A 78 -1.17 0.48 11.94
N GLU A 79 -1.19 1.16 13.08
CA GLU A 79 -1.32 0.51 14.38
C GLU A 79 -2.68 -0.18 14.54
N GLU A 80 -3.77 0.54 14.29
CA GLU A 80 -5.13 0.01 14.31
C GLU A 80 -5.27 -1.17 13.34
N PHE A 81 -4.73 -1.04 12.13
CA PHE A 81 -4.73 -2.12 11.14
C PHE A 81 -4.01 -3.37 11.66
N LEU A 82 -2.80 -3.21 12.21
CA LEU A 82 -1.98 -4.33 12.69
C LEU A 82 -2.59 -5.03 13.90
N VAL A 83 -3.30 -4.30 14.77
CA VAL A 83 -3.91 -4.85 15.98
C VAL A 83 -5.29 -5.44 15.69
N ASP A 84 -6.14 -4.74 14.94
CA ASP A 84 -7.56 -5.08 14.85
C ASP A 84 -7.95 -5.83 13.57
N TYR A 85 -7.19 -5.68 12.48
CA TYR A 85 -7.57 -6.24 11.17
C TYR A 85 -6.63 -7.34 10.71
N HIS A 86 -5.31 -7.12 10.76
CA HIS A 86 -4.31 -8.09 10.33
C HIS A 86 -4.47 -9.47 10.99
N PRO A 87 -4.75 -9.61 12.31
CA PRO A 87 -4.92 -10.92 12.92
C PRO A 87 -6.15 -11.69 12.41
N LYS A 88 -7.17 -10.98 11.91
CA LYS A 88 -8.41 -11.56 11.40
C LYS A 88 -8.31 -11.99 9.94
N ILE A 89 -7.37 -11.42 9.19
CA ILE A 89 -7.11 -11.81 7.80
C ILE A 89 -6.45 -13.19 7.80
N LYS A 90 -7.02 -14.13 7.03
CA LYS A 90 -6.56 -15.53 6.95
C LYS A 90 -5.64 -15.80 5.77
N HIS A 91 -5.77 -15.03 4.70
CA HIS A 91 -5.07 -15.24 3.45
C HIS A 91 -3.88 -14.29 3.30
N PRO A 92 -2.76 -14.71 2.69
CA PRO A 92 -1.66 -13.82 2.42
C PRO A 92 -2.05 -12.66 1.51
N TYR A 93 -1.49 -11.48 1.69
CA TYR A 93 -1.84 -10.27 0.94
C TYR A 93 -0.62 -9.35 0.77
N ILE A 94 -0.76 -8.35 -0.09
CA ILE A 94 0.24 -7.30 -0.29
C ILE A 94 -0.18 -6.09 0.54
N LEU A 95 0.69 -5.63 1.44
CA LEU A 95 0.46 -4.44 2.24
C LEU A 95 1.07 -3.22 1.54
N LEU A 96 0.29 -2.16 1.38
CA LEU A 96 0.76 -0.88 0.86
C LEU A 96 0.42 0.24 1.84
N THR A 97 1.44 0.90 2.37
CA THR A 97 1.27 2.00 3.33
C THR A 97 1.81 3.30 2.77
N HIS A 98 0.99 4.35 2.79
CA HIS A 98 1.35 5.67 2.32
C HIS A 98 0.50 6.75 3.02
N GLU A 99 0.69 8.01 2.64
CA GLU A 99 -0.21 9.13 2.99
C GLU A 99 -0.13 9.56 4.47
N SER A 100 1.09 9.69 4.99
CA SER A 100 1.36 10.49 6.18
C SER A 100 2.83 10.91 6.23
N ALA A 101 3.16 11.86 7.10
CA ALA A 101 4.51 12.12 7.54
C ALA A 101 4.98 11.14 8.63
N TYR A 102 4.11 10.28 9.14
CA TYR A 102 4.45 9.27 10.15
C TYR A 102 5.51 8.29 9.63
N SER A 103 6.57 8.13 10.40
CA SER A 103 7.60 7.12 10.11
C SER A 103 7.07 5.72 10.42
N ILE A 104 7.34 4.82 9.50
CA ILE A 104 7.21 3.38 9.69
C ILE A 104 8.60 2.85 10.01
N GLY A 105 8.70 1.96 10.99
CA GLY A 105 9.98 1.34 11.34
C GLY A 105 10.20 1.06 12.81
N TYR A 106 9.18 1.26 13.66
CA TYR A 106 9.28 0.83 15.05
C TYR A 106 9.43 -0.70 15.12
N PRO A 107 10.28 -1.25 16.02
CA PRO A 107 10.56 -2.68 16.06
C PRO A 107 9.32 -3.58 16.11
N TRP A 108 8.24 -3.12 16.76
CA TRP A 108 6.98 -3.86 16.84
C TRP A 108 6.24 -3.92 15.50
N GLN A 109 6.30 -2.87 14.67
CA GLN A 109 5.70 -2.85 13.33
C GLN A 109 6.46 -3.80 12.40
N LEU A 110 7.79 -3.81 12.51
CA LEU A 110 8.67 -4.64 11.68
C LEU A 110 8.51 -6.14 11.93
N LYS A 111 7.88 -6.56 13.04
CA LYS A 111 7.59 -7.98 13.28
C LYS A 111 6.75 -8.61 12.18
N ILE A 112 5.89 -7.82 11.53
CA ILE A 112 5.03 -8.32 10.45
C ILE A 112 5.82 -8.72 9.19
N LEU A 113 7.07 -8.29 9.05
CA LEU A 113 7.93 -8.71 7.93
C LEU A 113 8.25 -10.21 7.96
N ASN A 114 8.09 -10.86 9.11
CA ASN A 114 8.24 -12.31 9.26
C ASN A 114 6.89 -13.05 9.29
N ASP A 115 5.77 -12.35 9.13
CA ASP A 115 4.44 -12.98 9.09
C ASP A 115 4.17 -13.53 7.69
N SER A 116 3.80 -14.81 7.60
CA SER A 116 3.55 -15.49 6.31
C SER A 116 2.36 -14.94 5.55
N LYS A 117 1.49 -14.14 6.18
CA LYS A 117 0.40 -13.43 5.50
C LYS A 117 0.87 -12.18 4.78
N ILE A 118 2.07 -11.66 5.03
CA ILE A 118 2.62 -10.55 4.26
C ILE A 118 3.46 -11.10 3.12
N ILE A 119 2.88 -11.09 1.92
CA ILE A 119 3.62 -11.44 0.68
C ILE A 119 4.69 -10.38 0.42
N LYS A 120 4.28 -9.11 0.52
CA LYS A 120 5.16 -7.95 0.34
C LYS A 120 4.58 -6.75 1.06
N TRP A 121 5.46 -5.89 1.58
CA TRP A 121 5.09 -4.59 2.14
C TRP A 121 5.79 -3.46 1.39
N PHE A 122 5.00 -2.60 0.76
CA PHE A 122 5.44 -1.34 0.17
C PHE A 122 5.16 -0.19 1.14
N ALA A 123 6.21 0.40 1.70
CA ALA A 123 6.11 1.46 2.69
C ALA A 123 6.96 2.67 2.31
N GLN A 124 6.44 3.87 2.59
CA GLN A 124 7.25 5.08 2.60
C GLN A 124 7.85 5.28 4.00
N ASN A 125 9.16 5.33 4.09
CA ASN A 125 9.85 5.80 5.28
C ASN A 125 10.10 7.31 5.15
N THR A 126 9.24 8.12 5.75
CA THR A 126 9.55 9.54 5.97
C THR A 126 10.61 9.60 7.06
N LEU A 127 11.81 10.06 6.72
CA LEU A 127 12.91 10.25 7.66
C LEU A 127 12.40 10.99 8.90
N ALA A 128 12.38 10.31 10.05
CA ALA A 128 12.28 10.96 11.34
C ALA A 128 13.50 11.88 11.46
N ARG A 129 13.27 13.19 11.57
CA ARG A 129 14.32 14.13 11.96
C ARG A 129 14.64 13.96 13.44
#